data_AF-A0A1D8S521-F1
#
_entry.id   AF-A0A1D8S521-F1
#
_cell.length_a   1.000
_cell.length_b   1.000
_cell.length_c   1.000
_cell.angle_alpha   90.00
_cell.angle_beta   90.00
_cell.angle_gamma   90.00
#
_symmetry.space_group_name_H-M   'P 1'
#
loop_
_entity.id
_entity.type
_entity.pdbx_description
1 polymer ?
#
loop_
_entity_poly.entity_id
_entity_poly.type
_entity_poly.pdbx_seq_one_letter_code
_entity_poly.pdbx_strand_id
1 'polypeptide(L)'
;MGSIAAETRRAVDRTPYLRRALRAGVLNYTAAARELDVAGETDAVASALRRYADELPALEPDTSRVSVRMERNTDKGVTVLGQASAAESPTAISLRGDIDPGRFGNAIWALSVSDVPVLGAGTVGEAAVVLVPRGDGPTALRLVEDVLDRD
;
A
#
# COMPACT_ATOMS: atom_id res chain seq x y z
N MET A 1 -11.57 -24.66 16.95
CA MET A 1 -10.45 -23.91 17.56
C MET A 1 -9.18 -24.33 16.85
N GLY A 2 -8.39 -23.38 16.34
CA GLY A 2 -7.10 -23.70 15.73
C GLY A 2 -6.00 -23.77 16.80
N SER A 3 -4.80 -24.19 16.42
CA SER A 3 -3.64 -24.01 17.30
C SER A 3 -3.30 -22.51 17.44
N ILE A 4 -2.64 -22.13 18.54
CA ILE A 4 -2.14 -20.75 18.76
C ILE A 4 -1.33 -20.26 17.55
N ALA A 5 -0.50 -21.13 16.98
CA ALA A 5 0.28 -20.79 15.79
C ALA A 5 -0.60 -20.49 14.56
N ALA A 6 -1.61 -21.32 14.31
CA ALA A 6 -2.54 -21.10 13.21
C ALA A 6 -3.42 -19.85 13.41
N GLU A 7 -3.78 -19.55 14.66
CA GLU A 7 -4.55 -18.35 15.03
C GLU A 7 -3.70 -17.08 14.90
N THR A 8 -2.46 -17.12 15.38
CA THR A 8 -1.47 -16.04 15.22
C THR A 8 -1.22 -15.71 13.75
N ARG A 9 -0.97 -16.72 12.91
CA ARG A 9 -0.82 -16.52 11.46
C ARG A 9 -2.05 -15.86 10.86
N ARG A 10 -3.25 -16.36 11.17
CA ARG A 10 -4.51 -15.78 10.69
C ARG A 10 -4.71 -14.33 11.15
N ALA A 11 -4.31 -13.98 12.36
CA ALA A 11 -4.35 -12.61 12.84
C ALA A 11 -3.41 -11.72 12.03
N VAL A 12 -2.15 -12.14 11.83
CA VAL A 12 -1.18 -11.40 11.00
C VAL A 12 -1.65 -11.23 9.56
N ASP A 13 -2.18 -12.29 8.93
CA ASP A 13 -2.64 -12.25 7.54
C ASP A 13 -3.84 -11.32 7.32
N ARG A 14 -4.67 -11.09 8.35
CA ARG A 14 -5.78 -10.12 8.31
C ARG A 14 -5.36 -8.69 8.63
N THR A 15 -4.10 -8.48 9.01
CA THR A 15 -3.59 -7.19 9.47
C THR A 15 -2.40 -6.77 8.60
N PRO A 16 -2.65 -6.06 7.46
CA PRO A 16 -1.61 -5.77 6.47
C PRO A 16 -0.38 -5.06 7.02
N TYR A 17 -0.56 -4.08 7.93
CA TYR A 17 0.57 -3.36 8.54
C TYR A 17 1.43 -4.28 9.41
N LEU A 18 0.81 -5.20 10.15
CA LEU A 18 1.52 -6.15 11.01
C LEU A 18 2.30 -7.15 10.17
N ARG A 19 1.70 -7.68 9.10
CA ARG A 19 2.39 -8.56 8.15
C ARG A 19 3.60 -7.87 7.51
N ARG A 20 3.47 -6.60 7.13
CA ARG A 20 4.59 -5.82 6.58
C ARG A 20 5.69 -5.60 7.61
N ALA A 21 5.34 -5.21 8.84
CA ALA A 21 6.31 -5.01 9.92
C ALA A 21 7.01 -6.33 10.31
N LEU A 22 6.30 -7.46 10.24
CA LEU A 22 6.86 -8.79 10.49
C LEU A 22 7.91 -9.15 9.44
N ARG A 23 7.60 -8.95 8.15
CA ARG A 23 8.54 -9.16 7.03
C ARG A 23 9.76 -8.23 7.08
N ALA A 24 9.58 -7.02 7.61
CA ALA A 24 10.65 -6.05 7.77
C ALA A 24 11.55 -6.32 8.99
N GLY A 25 11.18 -7.26 9.87
CA GLY A 25 11.96 -7.59 11.07
C GLY A 25 11.98 -6.47 12.13
N VAL A 26 11.02 -5.53 12.09
CA VAL A 26 11.01 -4.35 12.99
C VAL A 26 10.14 -4.54 14.23
N LEU A 27 9.50 -5.69 14.40
CA LEU A 27 8.59 -5.95 15.50
C LEU A 27 9.30 -6.48 16.75
N ASN A 28 8.94 -5.95 17.92
CA ASN A 28 9.12 -6.65 19.18
C ASN A 28 8.02 -7.70 19.32
N TYR A 29 8.36 -8.98 19.17
CA TYR A 29 7.38 -10.08 19.18
C TYR A 29 6.57 -10.16 20.47
N THR A 30 7.19 -9.90 21.62
CA THR A 30 6.48 -9.94 22.92
C THR A 30 5.49 -8.79 23.03
N ALA A 31 5.85 -7.59 22.57
CA ALA A 31 4.93 -6.46 22.54
C ALA A 31 3.78 -6.71 21.54
N ALA A 32 4.10 -7.15 20.32
CA ALA A 32 3.10 -7.48 19.30
C ALA A 32 2.13 -8.57 19.77
N ALA A 33 2.61 -9.56 20.53
CA ALA A 33 1.79 -10.62 21.09
C ALA A 33 0.78 -10.15 22.15
N ARG A 34 1.06 -9.05 22.88
CA ARG A 34 0.12 -8.49 23.87
C ARG A 34 -1.04 -7.74 23.23
N GLU A 35 -0.80 -7.14 22.07
CA GLU A 35 -1.80 -6.39 21.32
C GLU A 35 -2.63 -7.29 20.38
N LEU A 36 -2.19 -8.52 20.17
CA LEU A 36 -2.87 -9.47 19.28
C LEU A 36 -4.08 -10.09 19.98
N ASP A 37 -5.26 -9.99 19.37
CA ASP A 37 -6.47 -10.68 19.82
C ASP A 37 -6.42 -12.17 19.45
N VAL A 38 -5.57 -12.92 20.15
CA VAL A 38 -5.38 -14.36 20.00
C VAL A 38 -5.44 -15.03 21.37
N ALA A 39 -6.27 -16.07 21.49
CA ALA A 39 -6.39 -16.82 22.73
C ALA A 39 -5.11 -17.62 23.00
N GLY A 40 -4.49 -17.39 24.16
CA GLY A 40 -3.32 -18.13 24.62
C GLY A 40 -2.37 -17.30 25.48
N GLU A 41 -1.29 -17.92 25.92
CA GLU A 41 -0.22 -17.24 26.64
C GLU A 41 0.59 -16.35 25.68
N THR A 42 0.93 -15.14 26.12
CA THR A 42 1.69 -14.16 25.33
C THR A 42 3.00 -14.73 24.79
N ASP A 43 3.72 -15.54 25.57
CA ASP A 43 4.99 -16.14 25.16
C ASP A 43 4.81 -17.20 24.05
N ALA A 44 3.69 -17.92 24.07
CA ALA A 44 3.34 -18.86 23.00
C ALA A 44 3.01 -18.11 21.70
N VAL A 45 2.27 -16.99 21.79
CA VAL A 45 1.96 -16.12 20.64
C VAL A 45 3.23 -15.46 20.09
N ALA A 46 4.11 -14.93 20.96
CA ALA A 46 5.38 -14.34 20.55
C ALA A 46 6.29 -15.36 19.85
N SER A 47 6.32 -16.60 20.34
CA SER A 47 7.04 -17.71 19.71
C SER A 47 6.46 -18.07 18.34
N ALA A 48 5.13 -18.05 18.21
CA ALA A 48 4.45 -18.26 16.94
C ALA A 48 4.73 -17.13 15.93
N LEU A 49 4.76 -15.85 16.38
CA LEU A 49 5.13 -14.71 15.56
C LEU A 49 6.57 -14.84 15.02
N ARG A 50 7.53 -15.19 15.88
CA ARG A 50 8.92 -15.38 15.46
C ARG A 50 9.05 -16.48 14.41
N ARG A 51 8.45 -17.65 14.66
CA ARG A 51 8.45 -18.76 13.70
C ARG A 51 7.82 -18.36 12.38
N TYR A 52 6.71 -17.62 12.42
CA TYR A 52 6.07 -17.18 11.19
C TYR A 52 6.90 -16.14 10.44
N ALA A 53 7.60 -15.24 11.15
CA ALA A 53 8.53 -14.31 10.53
C ALA A 53 9.63 -15.04 9.75
N ASP A 54 10.19 -16.11 10.33
CA ASP A 54 11.25 -16.92 9.69
C ASP A 54 10.75 -17.65 8.42
N GLU A 55 9.45 -17.88 8.29
CA GLU A 55 8.83 -18.53 7.12
C GLU A 55 8.44 -17.53 6.02
N LEU A 56 8.38 -16.24 6.33
CA LEU A 56 7.97 -15.22 5.37
C LEU A 56 9.14 -14.80 4.47
N PRO A 57 8.88 -14.50 3.18
CA PRO A 57 9.88 -13.88 2.35
C PRO A 57 10.25 -12.52 2.95
N ALA A 58 11.56 -12.24 3.02
CA ALA A 58 12.06 -10.96 3.49
C ALA A 58 11.42 -9.81 2.69
N LEU A 59 11.31 -8.65 3.34
CA LEU A 59 10.99 -7.43 2.60
C LEU A 59 12.26 -7.01 1.85
N GLU A 60 12.29 -7.24 0.53
CA GLU A 60 13.38 -6.81 -0.32
C GLU A 60 13.18 -5.34 -0.72
N PRO A 61 14.26 -4.53 -0.73
CA PRO A 61 14.21 -3.17 -1.26
C PRO A 61 13.88 -3.21 -2.75
N ASP A 62 13.05 -2.28 -3.18
CA ASP A 62 12.55 -2.28 -4.55
C ASP A 62 13.43 -1.41 -5.45
N THR A 63 14.09 -2.05 -6.42
CA THR A 63 14.98 -1.36 -7.38
C THR A 63 14.30 -0.98 -8.69
N SER A 64 13.01 -1.29 -8.86
CA SER A 64 12.28 -1.05 -10.10
C SER A 64 12.04 0.44 -10.33
N ARG A 65 12.15 0.86 -11.60
CA ARG A 65 12.05 2.26 -12.02
C ARG A 65 10.68 2.57 -12.60
N VAL A 66 10.01 3.57 -12.03
CA VAL A 66 8.72 4.07 -12.52
C VAL A 66 8.87 5.53 -12.92
N SER A 67 8.42 5.86 -14.13
CA SER A 67 8.31 7.26 -14.56
C SER A 67 6.96 7.84 -14.14
N VAL A 68 6.98 9.05 -13.57
CA VAL A 68 5.78 9.77 -13.14
C VAL A 68 5.62 11.00 -14.03
N ARG A 69 4.39 11.25 -14.49
CA ARG A 69 4.05 12.43 -15.28
C ARG A 69 2.74 13.03 -14.81
N MET A 70 2.72 14.35 -14.70
CA MET A 70 1.51 15.13 -14.45
C MET A 70 0.92 15.67 -15.76
N GLU A 71 -0.38 15.50 -15.95
CA GLU A 71 -1.15 16.06 -17.05
C GLU A 71 -2.33 16.86 -16.50
N ARG A 72 -2.33 18.17 -16.74
CA ARG A 72 -3.37 19.09 -16.27
C ARG A 72 -4.55 19.11 -17.24
N ASN A 73 -5.76 19.33 -16.72
CA ASN A 73 -6.98 19.49 -17.51
C ASN A 73 -7.17 18.35 -18.51
N THR A 74 -6.94 17.14 -18.04
CA THR A 74 -7.01 15.97 -18.91
C THR A 74 -8.46 15.56 -19.15
N ASP A 75 -8.71 15.02 -20.33
CA ASP A 75 -9.91 14.26 -20.68
C ASP A 75 -9.84 12.80 -20.21
N LYS A 76 -8.69 12.38 -19.65
CA LYS A 76 -8.53 11.06 -19.06
C LYS A 76 -9.46 10.89 -17.87
N GLY A 77 -10.22 9.80 -17.90
CA GLY A 77 -11.10 9.36 -16.81
C GLY A 77 -10.78 7.93 -16.38
N VAL A 78 -11.18 7.59 -15.17
CA VAL A 78 -11.24 6.20 -14.71
C VAL A 78 -12.71 5.78 -14.72
N THR A 79 -13.02 4.72 -15.45
CA THR A 79 -14.37 4.16 -15.52
C THR A 79 -14.42 2.77 -14.90
N VAL A 80 -15.27 2.59 -13.89
CA VAL A 80 -15.48 1.31 -13.20
C VAL A 80 -16.96 0.99 -13.20
N LEU A 81 -17.33 -0.17 -13.75
CA LEU A 81 -18.75 -0.60 -13.83
C LEU A 81 -19.66 0.47 -14.47
N GLY A 82 -19.16 1.18 -15.49
CA GLY A 82 -19.89 2.25 -16.17
C GLY A 82 -19.94 3.59 -15.41
N GLN A 83 -19.36 3.68 -14.22
CA GLN A 83 -19.19 4.94 -13.48
C GLN A 83 -17.86 5.58 -13.83
N ALA A 84 -17.88 6.78 -14.40
CA ALA A 84 -16.67 7.56 -14.68
C ALA A 84 -16.34 8.50 -13.52
N SER A 85 -15.06 8.78 -13.31
CA SER A 85 -14.62 9.87 -12.43
C SER A 85 -15.24 11.20 -12.87
N ALA A 86 -16.18 11.73 -12.08
CA ALA A 86 -17.08 12.82 -12.47
C ALA A 86 -16.48 14.24 -12.37
N ALA A 87 -15.16 14.37 -12.42
CA ALA A 87 -14.50 15.66 -12.24
C ALA A 87 -14.39 16.43 -13.56
N GLU A 88 -14.77 17.70 -13.56
CA GLU A 88 -14.48 18.59 -14.69
C GLU A 88 -13.00 18.96 -14.67
N SER A 89 -12.24 18.52 -15.69
CA SER A 89 -10.83 18.85 -15.88
C SER A 89 -9.90 18.47 -14.71
N PRO A 90 -9.87 17.20 -14.24
CA PRO A 90 -8.95 16.77 -13.21
C PRO A 90 -7.49 16.89 -13.67
N THR A 91 -6.57 16.77 -12.71
CA THR A 91 -5.16 16.51 -13.04
C THR A 91 -4.90 15.02 -12.94
N ALA A 92 -4.32 14.44 -13.99
CA ALA A 92 -3.83 13.06 -13.96
C ALA A 92 -2.37 13.01 -13.55
N ILE A 93 -2.07 12.12 -12.61
CA ILE A 93 -0.73 11.63 -12.33
C ILE A 93 -0.63 10.25 -12.96
N SER A 94 0.08 10.14 -14.08
CA SER A 94 0.28 8.89 -14.79
C SER A 94 1.63 8.28 -14.42
N LEU A 95 1.63 6.98 -14.19
CA LEU A 95 2.79 6.16 -13.88
C LEU A 95 3.04 5.20 -15.03
N ARG A 96 4.30 5.00 -15.42
CA ARG A 96 4.69 3.99 -16.40
C ARG A 96 5.96 3.27 -16.00
N GLY A 97 5.97 1.96 -16.20
CA GLY A 97 7.09 1.07 -15.92
C GLY A 97 6.62 -0.11 -15.07
N ASP A 98 7.54 -0.68 -14.32
CA ASP A 98 7.26 -1.81 -13.43
C ASP A 98 6.52 -1.33 -12.17
N ILE A 99 5.22 -1.09 -12.33
CA ILE A 99 4.31 -0.61 -11.28
C ILE A 99 3.43 -1.75 -10.80
N ASP A 100 3.84 -2.42 -9.73
CA ASP A 100 3.01 -3.43 -9.10
C ASP A 100 1.85 -2.82 -8.28
N PRO A 101 0.79 -3.61 -8.00
CA PRO A 101 -0.37 -3.12 -7.23
C PRO A 101 -0.04 -2.59 -5.83
N GLY A 102 0.98 -3.15 -5.17
CA GLY A 102 1.44 -2.70 -3.85
C GLY A 102 2.12 -1.33 -3.90
N ARG A 103 2.99 -1.09 -4.90
CA ARG A 103 3.58 0.25 -5.12
C ARG A 103 2.52 1.28 -5.47
N PHE A 104 1.61 0.93 -6.37
CA PHE A 104 0.50 1.83 -6.71
C PHE A 104 -0.40 2.11 -5.49
N GLY A 105 -0.66 1.09 -4.67
CA GLY A 105 -1.36 1.24 -3.41
C GLY A 105 -0.64 2.18 -2.42
N ASN A 106 0.69 2.09 -2.30
CA ASN A 106 1.47 3.00 -1.45
C ASN A 106 1.38 4.45 -1.96
N ALA A 107 1.39 4.67 -3.27
CA ALA A 107 1.23 5.99 -3.87
C ALA A 107 -0.15 6.58 -3.55
N ILE A 108 -1.23 5.80 -3.71
CA ILE A 108 -2.59 6.21 -3.32
C ILE A 108 -2.68 6.49 -1.82
N TRP A 109 -2.05 5.65 -1.00
CA TRP A 109 -2.02 5.82 0.45
C TRP A 109 -1.34 7.12 0.87
N ALA A 110 -0.21 7.48 0.26
CA ALA A 110 0.50 8.72 0.58
C ALA A 110 -0.33 9.97 0.25
N LEU A 111 -1.11 9.93 -0.83
CA LEU A 111 -2.08 10.99 -1.14
C LEU A 111 -3.15 11.10 -0.05
N SER A 112 -3.70 9.97 0.39
CA SER A 112 -4.71 9.96 1.46
C SER A 112 -4.18 10.47 2.80
N VAL A 113 -2.93 10.14 3.17
CA VAL A 113 -2.29 10.63 4.40
C VAL A 113 -2.02 12.13 4.35
N SER A 114 -1.88 12.69 3.15
CA SER A 114 -1.57 14.11 2.93
C SER A 114 -2.82 14.93 2.58
N ASP A 115 -4.02 14.39 2.83
CA ASP A 115 -5.31 15.02 2.53
C ASP A 115 -5.48 15.46 1.06
N VAL A 116 -4.85 14.74 0.12
CA VAL A 116 -5.04 14.96 -1.32
C VAL A 116 -6.16 14.04 -1.82
N PRO A 117 -7.32 14.58 -2.26
CA PRO A 117 -8.44 13.75 -2.72
C PRO A 117 -8.08 12.94 -3.96
N VAL A 118 -8.42 11.64 -3.94
CA VAL A 118 -8.34 10.78 -5.12
C VAL A 118 -9.71 10.67 -5.76
N LEU A 119 -9.85 11.26 -6.96
CA LEU A 119 -11.09 11.30 -7.74
C LEU A 119 -11.31 10.02 -8.55
N GLY A 120 -10.23 9.29 -8.81
CA GLY A 120 -10.23 8.02 -9.51
C GLY A 120 -8.81 7.48 -9.62
N ALA A 121 -8.65 6.17 -9.56
CA ALA A 121 -7.35 5.53 -9.71
C ALA A 121 -7.51 4.19 -10.43
N GLY A 122 -6.54 3.83 -11.27
CA GLY A 122 -6.58 2.58 -12.01
C GLY A 122 -5.22 2.17 -12.53
N THR A 123 -5.06 0.87 -12.79
CA THR A 123 -3.87 0.29 -13.43
C THR A 123 -4.30 -0.62 -14.58
N VAL A 124 -3.48 -0.67 -15.62
CA VAL A 124 -3.61 -1.56 -16.78
C VAL A 124 -2.22 -1.86 -17.34
N GLY A 125 -1.82 -3.13 -17.27
CA GLY A 125 -0.46 -3.54 -17.63
C GLY A 125 0.57 -2.77 -16.81
N GLU A 126 1.53 -2.15 -17.50
CA GLU A 126 2.63 -1.36 -16.92
C GLU A 126 2.28 0.13 -16.74
N ALA A 127 1.00 0.49 -16.79
CA ALA A 127 0.54 1.86 -16.66
C ALA A 127 -0.45 1.99 -15.51
N ALA A 128 -0.29 3.03 -14.71
CA ALA A 128 -1.27 3.42 -13.71
C ALA A 128 -1.59 4.90 -13.80
N VAL A 129 -2.75 5.30 -13.28
CA VAL A 129 -3.19 6.69 -13.25
C VAL A 129 -3.91 6.98 -11.95
N VAL A 130 -3.64 8.14 -11.37
CA VAL A 130 -4.43 8.74 -10.29
C VAL A 130 -4.96 10.08 -10.76
N LEU A 131 -6.24 10.32 -10.56
CA LEU A 131 -6.91 11.59 -10.83
C LEU A 131 -7.08 12.34 -9.52
N VAL A 132 -6.64 13.58 -9.50
CA VAL A 132 -6.74 14.49 -8.33
C VAL A 132 -7.38 15.81 -8.75
N PRO A 133 -7.91 16.61 -7.81
CA PRO A 133 -8.41 17.95 -8.12
C PRO A 133 -7.34 18.80 -8.80
N ARG A 134 -7.77 19.74 -9.64
CA ARG A 134 -6.87 20.59 -10.42
C ARG A 134 -5.84 21.33 -9.57
N GLY A 135 -6.22 21.74 -8.35
CA GLY A 135 -5.34 22.46 -7.43
C GLY A 135 -4.24 21.59 -6.82
N ASP A 136 -4.47 20.27 -6.72
CA ASP A 136 -3.60 19.37 -5.96
C ASP A 136 -2.52 18.70 -6.82
N GLY A 137 -2.55 18.87 -8.13
CA GLY A 137 -1.62 18.25 -9.08
C GLY A 137 -0.13 18.32 -8.69
N PRO A 138 0.43 19.51 -8.37
CA PRO A 138 1.83 19.63 -7.97
C PRO A 138 2.16 18.90 -6.65
N THR A 139 1.23 18.88 -5.69
CA THR A 139 1.41 18.17 -4.42
C THR A 139 1.34 16.66 -4.66
N ALA A 140 0.36 16.22 -5.44
CA ALA A 140 0.18 14.82 -5.80
C ALA A 140 1.39 14.26 -6.54
N LEU A 141 1.93 14.99 -7.52
CA LEU A 141 3.13 14.59 -8.26
C LEU A 141 4.30 14.32 -7.30
N ARG A 142 4.62 15.28 -6.43
CA ARG A 142 5.74 15.15 -5.48
C ARG A 142 5.57 13.98 -4.53
N LEU A 143 4.37 13.81 -3.96
CA LEU A 143 4.10 12.70 -3.04
C LEU A 143 4.22 11.34 -3.73
N VAL A 144 3.79 11.23 -4.99
CA VAL A 144 3.91 9.99 -5.76
C VAL A 144 5.37 9.71 -6.10
N GLU A 145 6.14 10.71 -6.55
CA GLU A 145 7.58 10.59 -6.79
C GLU A 145 8.32 10.17 -5.52
N ASP A 146 8.09 10.87 -4.39
CA ASP A 146 8.71 10.57 -3.10
C ASP A 146 8.46 9.13 -2.62
N VAL A 147 7.30 8.54 -2.93
CA VAL A 147 6.98 7.16 -2.54
C VAL A 147 7.68 6.15 -3.45
N LEU A 148 7.80 6.44 -4.74
CA LEU A 148 8.36 5.51 -5.71
C LEU A 148 9.88 5.53 -5.71
N ASP A 149 10.48 6.66 -5.34
CA ASP A 149 11.92 6.86 -5.21
C ASP A 149 12.48 6.41 -3.84
N ARG A 150 11.63 5.95 -2.92
CA ARG A 150 12.06 5.38 -1.63
C ARG A 150 12.37 3.89 -1.77
N ASP A 151 13.62 3.55 -1.42
CA ASP A 151 14.16 2.18 -1.30
C ASP A 151 13.50 1.35 -0.17
#